data_AF-A0A6M0SSB3-F1
#
_entry.id   AF-A0A6M0SSB3-F1
#
_cell.length_a   1.000
_cell.length_b   1.000
_cell.length_c   1.000
_cell.angle_alpha   90.00
_cell.angle_beta   90.00
_cell.angle_gamma   90.00
#
_symmetry.space_group_name_H-M   'P 1'
#
loop_
_entity.id
_entity.type
_entity.pdbx_description
1 polymer ?
#
loop_
_entity_poly.entity_id
_entity_poly.type
_entity_poly.pdbx_seq_one_letter_code
_entity_poly.pdbx_strand_id
1 'polypeptide(L)'
;MSKVKDLTDQVFGRLTVIKRIESQGRSAKWLCQCDCGEVIEVLSPYLINNKTKSCGCLRNEISRKKLKHIRENGQVLKHDIFQNTRISLLNSKTRTNNTSGHIGVCWCRANSKWKSQIQLKGTSIHLGYFDKLEDAVAARAAAEDKYFKPIIEEFKQMVEV
;
A
#
# COMPACT_ATOMS: atom_id res chain seq x y z
N MET A 1 20.55 33.56 -10.14
CA MET A 1 20.47 32.62 -9.00
C MET A 1 19.22 32.96 -8.20
N SER A 2 18.25 32.06 -8.07
CA SER A 2 17.03 32.37 -7.31
C SER A 2 17.35 32.48 -5.81
N LYS A 3 16.91 33.55 -5.17
CA LYS A 3 17.09 33.79 -3.74
C LYS A 3 16.52 32.61 -2.95
N VAL A 4 17.33 32.00 -2.06
CA VAL A 4 16.87 30.91 -1.20
C VAL A 4 15.82 31.49 -0.25
N LYS A 5 14.60 30.95 -0.26
CA LYS A 5 13.55 31.34 0.68
C LYS A 5 13.99 30.98 2.10
N ASP A 6 13.94 31.97 2.99
CA ASP A 6 14.15 31.73 4.42
C ASP A 6 12.93 31.02 5.01
N LEU A 7 13.18 29.95 5.76
CA LEU A 7 12.16 29.12 6.40
C LEU A 7 12.20 29.20 7.93
N THR A 8 13.08 30.02 8.51
CA THR A 8 13.20 30.20 9.97
C THR A 8 11.85 30.53 10.61
N ASP A 9 11.57 29.93 11.78
CA ASP A 9 10.33 30.04 12.55
C ASP A 9 9.05 29.56 11.85
N GLN A 10 9.14 29.01 10.63
CA GLN A 10 7.99 28.40 9.96
C GLN A 10 7.71 27.00 10.51
N VAL A 11 6.43 26.67 10.55
CA VAL A 11 5.94 25.38 11.05
C VAL A 11 5.45 24.51 9.89
N PHE A 12 5.95 23.29 9.83
CA PHE A 12 5.58 22.27 8.83
C PHE A 12 5.06 21.02 9.55
N GLY A 13 3.75 20.96 9.77
CA GLY A 13 3.15 19.90 10.60
C GLY A 13 3.58 20.06 12.05
N ARG A 14 4.36 19.12 12.58
CA ARG A 14 4.92 19.12 13.95
C ARG A 14 6.37 19.61 13.99
N LEU A 15 6.88 20.21 12.92
CA LEU A 15 8.28 20.65 12.82
C LEU A 15 8.34 22.17 12.77
N THR A 16 9.03 22.76 13.73
CA THR A 16 9.37 24.18 13.75
C THR A 16 10.80 24.35 13.27
N VAL A 17 11.00 25.17 12.24
CA VAL A 17 12.33 25.41 11.68
C VAL A 17 13.13 26.33 12.60
N ILE A 18 14.28 25.86 13.09
CA ILE A 18 15.14 26.60 14.01
C ILE A 18 16.12 27.47 13.24
N LYS A 19 16.87 26.88 12.31
CA LYS A 19 17.92 27.57 11.56
C LYS A 19 18.33 26.83 10.30
N ARG A 20 18.94 27.57 9.37
CA ARG A 20 19.64 26.98 8.23
C ARG A 20 20.98 26.37 8.68
N ILE A 21 21.32 25.23 8.12
CA ILE A 21 22.62 24.57 8.31
C ILE A 21 23.31 24.35 6.97
N GLU A 22 24.59 23.97 7.01
CA GLU A 22 25.36 23.67 5.82
C GLU A 22 24.72 22.53 5.02
N SER A 23 24.79 22.66 3.69
CA SER A 23 24.29 21.67 2.76
C SER A 23 25.36 21.35 1.74
N GLN A 24 25.62 20.07 1.55
CA GLN A 24 26.53 19.55 0.52
C GLN A 24 25.91 19.59 -0.89
N GLY A 25 24.61 19.93 -0.99
CA GLY A 25 23.86 19.90 -2.25
C GLY A 25 23.26 21.25 -2.65
N ARG A 26 22.57 21.26 -3.80
CA ARG A 26 21.92 22.47 -4.35
C ARG A 26 20.76 23.00 -3.48
N SER A 27 20.18 22.17 -2.63
CA SER A 27 19.06 22.55 -1.76
C SER A 27 19.55 22.99 -0.39
N ALA A 28 18.96 24.05 0.16
CA ALA A 28 19.21 24.43 1.54
C ALA A 28 18.72 23.35 2.52
N LYS A 29 19.43 23.22 3.63
CA LYS A 29 19.18 22.25 4.70
C LYS A 29 18.88 23.02 5.98
N TRP A 30 17.93 22.51 6.76
CA TRP A 30 17.39 23.18 7.93
C TRP A 30 17.39 22.25 9.13
N LEU A 31 17.68 22.80 10.28
CA LEU A 31 17.51 22.15 11.57
C LEU A 31 16.10 22.46 12.06
N CYS A 32 15.32 21.44 12.37
CA CYS A 32 13.94 21.57 12.79
C CYS A 32 13.72 20.89 14.15
N GLN A 33 13.05 21.57 15.07
CA GLN A 33 12.58 20.97 16.31
C GLN A 33 11.21 20.36 16.08
N CYS A 34 11.03 19.12 16.49
CA CYS A 34 9.72 18.50 16.48
C CYS A 34 8.99 18.70 17.81
N ASP A 35 7.65 18.75 17.80
CA ASP A 35 6.82 18.76 19.03
C ASP A 35 7.10 17.55 19.93
N CYS A 36 7.69 16.47 19.38
CA CYS A 36 8.15 15.29 20.12
C CYS A 36 9.40 15.54 20.97
N GLY A 37 10.04 16.71 20.84
CA GLY A 37 11.32 17.09 21.46
C GLY A 37 12.55 16.78 20.59
N GLU A 38 12.44 15.84 19.64
CA GLU A 38 13.55 15.47 18.76
C GLU A 38 13.87 16.57 17.75
N VAL A 39 15.17 16.82 17.54
CA VAL A 39 15.65 17.75 16.53
C VAL A 39 16.15 16.96 15.32
N ILE A 40 15.64 17.30 14.14
CA ILE A 40 16.00 16.62 12.89
C ILE A 40 16.47 17.59 11.83
N GLU A 41 17.23 17.07 10.87
CA GLU A 41 17.70 17.84 9.72
C GLU A 41 16.85 17.54 8.49
N VAL A 42 16.36 18.58 7.82
CA VAL A 42 15.44 18.46 6.69
C VAL A 42 15.84 19.40 5.55
N LEU A 43 15.82 18.89 4.31
CA LEU A 43 16.04 19.72 3.12
C LEU A 43 14.81 20.57 2.79
N SER A 44 15.00 21.79 2.27
CA SER A 44 13.91 22.71 1.88
C SER A 44 12.81 22.05 1.05
N PRO A 45 13.10 21.22 0.01
CA PRO A 45 12.04 20.62 -0.82
C PRO A 45 11.11 19.69 -0.05
N TYR A 46 11.57 19.09 1.07
CA TYR A 46 10.73 18.21 1.88
C TYR A 46 9.82 18.97 2.83
N LEU A 47 10.25 20.14 3.30
CA LEU A 47 9.40 21.05 4.09
C LEU A 47 8.34 21.71 3.18
N ILE A 48 8.79 22.35 2.08
CA ILE A 48 7.91 23.12 1.18
C ILE A 48 6.83 22.24 0.53
N ASN A 49 7.18 21.02 0.11
CA ASN A 49 6.23 20.08 -0.48
C ASN A 49 5.49 19.23 0.55
N ASN A 50 5.56 19.57 1.85
CA ASN A 50 4.89 18.86 2.93
C ASN A 50 5.20 17.34 2.99
N LYS A 51 6.39 16.93 2.56
CA LYS A 51 6.84 15.52 2.58
C LYS A 51 7.33 15.12 3.97
N THR A 52 7.92 16.04 4.73
CA THR A 52 8.37 15.79 6.11
C THR A 52 7.60 16.69 7.07
N LYS A 53 6.79 16.07 7.93
CA LYS A 53 5.88 16.76 8.87
C LYS A 53 6.18 16.47 10.35
N SER A 54 7.15 15.60 10.64
CA SER A 54 7.54 15.22 12.00
C SER A 54 8.89 14.51 12.02
N CYS A 55 9.44 14.31 13.22
CA CYS A 55 10.60 13.45 13.51
C CYS A 55 10.38 11.96 13.16
N GLY A 56 9.18 11.56 12.73
CA GLY A 56 8.74 10.17 12.60
C GLY A 56 7.76 9.74 13.69
N CYS A 57 7.67 10.51 14.78
CA CYS A 57 6.74 10.27 15.89
C CYS A 57 5.28 10.17 15.46
N LEU A 58 4.85 10.98 14.48
CA LEU A 58 3.47 10.98 13.99
C LEU A 58 3.12 9.61 13.38
N ARG A 59 4.03 9.01 12.61
CA ARG A 59 3.84 7.67 12.02
C ARG A 59 3.75 6.61 13.12
N ASN A 60 4.61 6.70 14.14
CA ASN A 60 4.61 5.77 15.27
C ASN A 60 3.30 5.85 16.07
N GLU A 61 2.81 7.06 16.34
CA GLU A 61 1.56 7.30 17.04
C GLU A 61 0.36 6.70 16.28
N ILE A 62 0.25 6.95 14.97
CA ILE A 62 -0.79 6.39 14.12
C ILE A 62 -0.72 4.86 14.12
N SER A 63 0.48 4.28 13.99
CA SER A 63 0.68 2.83 14.00
C SER A 63 0.23 2.20 15.31
N ARG A 64 0.58 2.81 16.46
CA ARG A 64 0.16 2.34 17.78
C ARG A 64 -1.36 2.40 17.95
N LYS A 65 -2.00 3.50 17.54
CA LYS A 65 -3.47 3.64 17.55
C LYS A 65 -4.14 2.57 16.69
N LYS A 66 -3.61 2.30 15.50
CA LYS A 66 -4.11 1.26 14.59
C LYS A 66 -4.02 -0.13 15.22
N LEU A 67 -2.89 -0.47 15.84
CA LEU A 67 -2.71 -1.75 16.54
C LEU A 67 -3.67 -1.90 17.74
N LYS A 68 -3.86 -0.84 18.53
CA LYS A 68 -4.81 -0.84 19.65
C LYS A 68 -6.24 -1.07 19.14
N HIS A 69 -6.66 -0.34 18.11
CA HIS A 69 -7.97 -0.52 17.50
C HIS A 69 -8.18 -1.93 16.92
N ILE A 70 -7.16 -2.52 16.29
CA ILE A 70 -7.22 -3.92 15.82
C ILE A 70 -7.39 -4.89 17.00
N ARG A 71 -6.66 -4.70 18.10
CA ARG A 71 -6.78 -5.58 19.28
C ARG A 71 -8.15 -5.49 19.96
N GLU A 72 -8.74 -4.30 19.98
CA GLU A 72 -10.00 -4.01 20.68
C GLU A 72 -11.23 -4.32 19.83
N ASN A 73 -11.17 -4.08 18.51
CA ASN A 73 -12.34 -4.11 17.61
C ASN A 73 -12.16 -5.03 16.38
N GLY A 74 -10.95 -5.54 16.14
CA GLY A 74 -10.64 -6.35 14.97
C GLY A 74 -10.51 -7.82 15.32
N GLN A 75 -11.46 -8.63 14.84
CA GLN A 75 -11.23 -10.06 14.60
C GLN A 75 -9.98 -10.21 13.73
N VAL A 76 -8.82 -10.41 14.35
CA VAL A 76 -7.70 -11.03 13.65
C VAL A 76 -8.22 -12.43 13.35
N LEU A 77 -8.51 -12.75 12.09
CA LEU A 77 -8.69 -14.14 11.68
C LEU A 77 -7.45 -14.85 12.21
N LYS A 78 -7.59 -15.65 13.27
CA LYS A 78 -6.48 -16.36 13.94
C LYS A 78 -5.68 -17.21 12.91
N HIS A 79 -6.29 -17.44 11.75
CA HIS A 79 -5.77 -18.17 10.62
C HIS A 79 -6.00 -17.42 9.28
N ASP A 80 -5.62 -16.13 9.13
CA ASP A 80 -5.68 -15.46 7.80
C ASP A 80 -4.84 -16.18 6.72
N ILE A 81 -3.88 -17.00 7.16
CA ILE A 81 -3.09 -17.88 6.31
C ILE A 81 -3.62 -19.31 6.47
N PHE A 82 -4.09 -19.88 5.37
CA PHE A 82 -4.52 -21.27 5.27
C PHE A 82 -3.86 -21.92 4.05
N GLN A 83 -3.22 -23.08 4.22
CA GLN A 83 -2.44 -23.75 3.16
C GLN A 83 -1.51 -22.81 2.38
N ASN A 84 -0.75 -21.96 3.09
CA ASN A 84 0.16 -20.97 2.51
C ASN A 84 -0.52 -19.94 1.58
N THR A 85 -1.84 -19.78 1.71
CA THR A 85 -2.66 -18.83 0.97
C THR A 85 -3.33 -17.89 1.95
N ARG A 86 -3.32 -16.60 1.62
CA ARG A 86 -3.95 -15.59 2.47
C ARG A 86 -5.43 -15.44 2.09
N ILE A 87 -6.33 -15.94 2.94
CA ILE A 87 -7.76 -16.04 2.63
C ILE A 87 -8.40 -14.66 2.43
N SER A 88 -8.00 -13.65 3.21
CA SER A 88 -8.49 -12.27 3.04
C SER A 88 -8.18 -11.66 1.67
N LEU A 89 -7.17 -12.16 0.95
CA LEU A 89 -6.81 -11.64 -0.37
C LEU A 89 -7.64 -12.26 -1.51
N LEU A 90 -8.28 -13.41 -1.29
CA LEU A 90 -9.10 -14.07 -2.32
C LEU A 90 -10.28 -13.19 -2.74
N ASN A 91 -10.82 -12.40 -1.81
CA ASN A 91 -11.92 -11.44 -2.05
C ASN A 91 -11.43 -9.98 -2.13
N SER A 92 -10.14 -9.76 -2.42
CA SER A 92 -9.59 -8.41 -2.44
C SER A 92 -10.24 -7.56 -3.53
N LYS A 93 -10.46 -6.27 -3.24
CA LYS A 93 -10.97 -5.30 -4.21
C LYS A 93 -9.86 -4.90 -5.18
N THR A 94 -10.24 -4.65 -6.44
CA THR A 94 -9.31 -4.12 -7.44
C THR A 94 -8.76 -2.77 -7.00
N ARG A 95 -7.46 -2.51 -7.28
CA ARG A 95 -6.85 -1.19 -7.08
C ARG A 95 -7.43 -0.17 -8.06
N THR A 96 -7.54 1.09 -7.64
CA THR A 96 -8.10 2.19 -8.42
C THR A 96 -7.35 2.49 -9.73
N ASN A 97 -6.08 2.12 -9.82
CA ASN A 97 -5.25 2.29 -11.01
C ASN A 97 -5.22 1.05 -11.92
N ASN A 98 -6.10 0.06 -11.69
CA ASN A 98 -6.25 -1.07 -12.59
C ASN A 98 -7.12 -0.68 -13.79
N THR A 99 -6.52 -0.67 -14.97
CA THR A 99 -7.16 -0.26 -16.22
C THR A 99 -8.23 -1.22 -16.73
N SER A 100 -8.20 -2.49 -16.31
CA SER A 100 -9.20 -3.49 -16.68
C SER A 100 -10.39 -3.53 -15.72
N GLY A 101 -10.27 -2.94 -14.52
CA GLY A 101 -11.28 -3.06 -13.46
C GLY A 101 -11.32 -4.42 -12.75
N HIS A 102 -10.68 -5.46 -13.30
CA HIS A 102 -10.70 -6.82 -12.78
C HIS A 102 -9.30 -7.29 -12.35
N ILE A 103 -9.20 -7.94 -11.18
CA ILE A 103 -7.92 -8.46 -10.68
C ILE A 103 -7.51 -9.68 -11.52
N GLY A 104 -6.24 -9.70 -11.97
CA GLY A 104 -5.71 -10.84 -12.72
C GLY A 104 -6.06 -10.82 -14.22
N VAL A 105 -6.76 -9.78 -14.69
CA VAL A 105 -7.04 -9.57 -16.11
C VAL A 105 -6.25 -8.36 -16.60
N CYS A 106 -5.53 -8.48 -17.71
CA CYS A 106 -4.79 -7.36 -18.28
C CYS A 106 -4.71 -7.44 -19.81
N TRP A 107 -4.65 -6.28 -20.47
CA TRP A 107 -4.45 -6.22 -21.91
C TRP A 107 -2.99 -6.47 -22.27
N CYS A 108 -2.73 -7.52 -23.05
CA CYS A 108 -1.41 -7.82 -23.57
C CYS A 108 -1.25 -7.18 -24.96
N ARG A 109 -0.51 -6.07 -25.05
CA ARG A 109 -0.28 -5.35 -26.32
C ARG A 109 0.44 -6.19 -27.37
N ALA A 110 1.37 -7.05 -26.97
CA ALA A 110 2.16 -7.87 -27.89
C ALA A 110 1.30 -8.86 -28.69
N ASN A 111 0.25 -9.40 -28.05
CA ASN A 111 -0.64 -10.39 -28.66
C ASN A 111 -1.98 -9.78 -29.07
N SER A 112 -2.19 -8.48 -28.83
CA SER A 112 -3.49 -7.79 -28.98
C SER A 112 -4.66 -8.56 -28.35
N LYS A 113 -4.43 -9.15 -27.17
CA LYS A 113 -5.39 -10.01 -26.46
C LYS A 113 -5.45 -9.72 -24.98
N TRP A 114 -6.61 -9.95 -24.38
CA TRP A 114 -6.80 -9.96 -22.94
C TRP A 114 -6.20 -11.23 -22.34
N LYS A 115 -5.24 -11.07 -21.44
CA LYS A 115 -4.66 -12.17 -20.65
C LYS A 115 -5.41 -12.28 -19.34
N SER A 116 -5.82 -13.51 -19.00
CA SER A 116 -6.39 -13.82 -17.69
C SER A 116 -5.48 -14.77 -16.91
N GLN A 117 -5.30 -14.49 -15.62
CA GLN A 117 -4.47 -15.29 -14.72
C GLN A 117 -4.95 -15.18 -13.28
N ILE A 118 -4.65 -16.21 -12.48
CA ILE A 118 -4.96 -16.26 -11.05
C ILE A 118 -3.69 -16.58 -10.28
N GLN A 119 -3.62 -16.16 -9.02
CA GLN A 119 -2.52 -16.53 -8.13
C GLN A 119 -3.07 -17.35 -6.97
N LEU A 120 -2.47 -18.50 -6.73
CA LEU A 120 -2.83 -19.39 -5.63
C LEU A 120 -1.58 -20.08 -5.11
N LYS A 121 -1.40 -20.18 -3.78
CA LYS A 121 -0.24 -20.84 -3.15
C LYS A 121 1.12 -20.35 -3.69
N GLY A 122 1.23 -19.06 -4.03
CA GLY A 122 2.45 -18.47 -4.59
C GLY A 122 2.73 -18.80 -6.07
N THR A 123 1.84 -19.55 -6.72
CA THR A 123 1.96 -19.91 -8.15
C THR A 123 0.92 -19.15 -8.98
N SER A 124 1.33 -18.66 -10.16
CA SER A 124 0.39 -18.07 -11.11
C SER A 124 -0.12 -19.13 -12.07
N ILE A 125 -1.44 -19.30 -12.11
CA ILE A 125 -2.12 -20.19 -13.06
C ILE A 125 -2.60 -19.33 -14.22
N HIS A 126 -2.11 -19.62 -15.41
CA HIS A 126 -2.53 -18.95 -16.64
C HIS A 126 -3.85 -19.55 -17.13
N LEU A 127 -4.85 -18.69 -17.35
CA LEU A 127 -6.18 -19.11 -17.80
C LEU A 127 -6.39 -19.02 -19.31
N GLY A 128 -5.53 -18.25 -19.98
CA GLY A 128 -5.56 -18.10 -21.43
C GLY A 128 -5.48 -16.65 -21.91
N TYR A 129 -5.62 -16.51 -23.22
CA TYR A 129 -5.73 -15.26 -23.95
C TYR A 129 -7.08 -15.20 -24.64
N PHE A 130 -7.75 -14.06 -24.57
CA PHE A 130 -9.10 -13.84 -25.05
C PHE A 130 -9.15 -12.57 -25.89
N ASP A 131 -10.03 -12.54 -26.89
CA ASP A 131 -10.19 -11.36 -27.74
C ASP A 131 -11.06 -10.30 -27.05
N LYS A 132 -12.03 -10.72 -26.22
CA LYS A 132 -12.90 -9.83 -25.44
C LYS A 132 -12.53 -9.81 -23.96
N LEU A 133 -12.76 -8.65 -23.33
CA LEU A 133 -12.54 -8.48 -21.89
C LEU A 133 -13.48 -9.39 -21.08
N GLU A 134 -14.74 -9.47 -21.48
CA GLU A 134 -15.77 -10.27 -20.81
C GLU A 134 -15.39 -11.75 -20.73
N ASP A 135 -14.85 -12.32 -21.81
CA ASP A 135 -14.39 -13.70 -21.86
C ASP A 135 -13.22 -13.95 -20.88
N ALA A 136 -12.28 -13.00 -20.79
CA ALA A 136 -11.17 -13.06 -19.83
C ALA A 136 -11.63 -12.97 -18.37
N VAL A 137 -12.68 -12.19 -18.10
CA VAL A 137 -13.31 -12.05 -16.78
C VAL A 137 -14.11 -13.31 -16.43
N ALA A 138 -14.86 -13.86 -17.38
CA ALA A 138 -15.59 -15.12 -17.20
C ALA A 138 -14.64 -16.28 -16.90
N ALA A 139 -13.53 -16.39 -17.63
CA ALA A 139 -12.49 -17.36 -17.35
C ALA A 139 -11.89 -17.20 -15.95
N ARG A 140 -11.72 -15.95 -15.50
CA ARG A 140 -11.26 -15.64 -14.14
C ARG A 140 -12.26 -16.11 -13.09
N ALA A 141 -13.55 -15.78 -13.25
CA ALA A 141 -14.62 -16.17 -12.34
C ALA A 141 -14.76 -17.69 -12.24
N ALA A 142 -14.70 -18.41 -13.37
CA ALA A 142 -14.70 -19.87 -13.39
C ALA A 142 -13.52 -20.47 -12.61
N ALA A 143 -12.35 -19.82 -12.68
CA ALA A 143 -11.19 -20.24 -11.91
C ALA A 143 -11.30 -19.90 -10.41
N GLU A 144 -11.95 -18.80 -10.02
CA GLU A 144 -12.28 -18.52 -8.60
C GLU A 144 -13.18 -19.62 -8.05
N ASP A 145 -14.19 -20.01 -8.81
CA ASP A 145 -15.10 -21.08 -8.43
C ASP A 145 -14.37 -22.43 -8.28
N LYS A 146 -13.48 -22.74 -9.22
CA LYS A 146 -12.73 -24.00 -9.21
C LYS A 146 -11.69 -24.08 -8.09
N TYR A 147 -10.95 -22.99 -7.85
CA TYR A 147 -9.77 -23.01 -6.99
C TYR A 147 -9.98 -22.34 -5.64
N PHE A 148 -10.80 -21.28 -5.55
CA PHE A 148 -10.98 -20.52 -4.31
C PHE A 148 -12.12 -21.10 -3.46
N LYS A 149 -13.25 -21.52 -4.05
CA LYS A 149 -14.38 -22.07 -3.27
C LYS A 149 -13.98 -23.23 -2.34
N PRO A 150 -13.26 -24.28 -2.80
CA PRO A 150 -12.89 -25.39 -1.93
C PRO A 150 -12.01 -24.96 -0.76
N ILE A 151 -11.06 -24.06 -1.01
CA ILE A 151 -10.14 -23.55 0.02
C ILE A 151 -10.88 -22.69 1.05
N ILE A 152 -11.85 -21.89 0.61
CA ILE A 152 -12.66 -21.05 1.50
C ILE A 152 -13.59 -21.92 2.35
N GLU A 153 -14.19 -22.97 1.77
CA GLU A 153 -15.05 -23.90 2.51
C GLU A 153 -14.26 -24.71 3.54
N GLU A 154 -13.10 -25.25 3.15
CA GLU A 154 -12.18 -25.95 4.06
C GLU A 154 -11.71 -25.03 5.20
N PHE A 155 -11.43 -23.77 4.89
CA PHE A 155 -11.08 -22.77 5.89
C PHE A 155 -12.22 -22.47 6.87
N LYS A 156 -13.46 -22.35 6.39
CA LYS A 156 -14.63 -22.12 7.25
C LYS A 156 -14.84 -23.29 8.21
N GLN A 157 -14.76 -24.51 7.70
CA GLN A 157 -14.88 -25.73 8.52
C GLN A 157 -13.81 -25.81 9.61
N MET A 158 -12.57 -25.39 9.33
CA MET A 158 -11.50 -25.34 10.32
C MET A 158 -11.76 -24.33 11.45
N VAL A 159 -12.38 -23.17 11.14
CA VAL A 159 -12.56 -22.07 12.11
C VAL A 159 -13.80 -22.26 12.99
N GLU A 160 -14.78 -23.05 12.53
CA GLU A 160 -16.00 -23.37 13.28
C GLU A 160 -15.83 -24.52 14.29
N VAL A 161 -14.69 -25.24 14.27
CA VAL A 161 -14.30 -26.30 15.22
C VAL A 161 -13.42 -25.72 16.34
#